data_AF-A0A109ZY58-F1
#
_entry.id   AF-A0A109ZY58-F1
#
_cell.length_a   1.000
_cell.length_b   1.000
_cell.length_c   1.000
_cell.angle_alpha   90.00
_cell.angle_beta   90.00
_cell.angle_gamma   90.00
#
_symmetry.space_group_name_H-M   'P 1'
#
loop_
_entity.id
_entity.type
_entity.pdbx_description
1 polymer ?
#
loop_
_entity_poly.entity_id
_entity_poly.type
_entity_poly.pdbx_seq_one_letter_code
_entity_poly.pdbx_strand_id
1 'polypeptide(L)' 'MTPSDYARMAKNCAERADALEPGPKRDELLKKAQQFLFYSKVENWVASPGLQPPE' A
#
# COMPACT_ATOMS: atom_id res chain seq x y z
N MET A 1 6.31 8.31 7.15
CA MET A 1 5.14 7.63 6.55
C MET A 1 4.95 6.34 7.32
N THR A 2 3.75 6.07 7.82
CA THR A 2 3.46 4.89 8.66
C THR A 2 2.87 3.75 7.82
N PRO A 3 2.86 2.49 8.30
CA PRO A 3 2.16 1.40 7.62
C PRO A 3 0.69 1.74 7.29
N SER A 4 0.03 2.49 8.17
CA SER A 4 -1.35 2.97 8.01
C SER A 4 -1.50 4.00 6.88
N ASP A 5 -0.47 4.83 6.65
CA ASP A 5 -0.47 5.78 5.53
C ASP A 5 -0.41 5.04 4.18
N TYR A 6 0.43 4.01 4.08
CA TYR A 6 0.52 3.17 2.89
C TYR A 6 -0.80 2.41 2.61
N ALA A 7 -1.44 1.86 3.65
CA ALA A 7 -2.73 1.21 3.49
C ALA A 7 -3.82 2.18 2.98
N ARG A 8 -3.83 3.43 3.49
CA ARG A 8 -4.75 4.47 3.02
C ARG A 8 -4.48 4.87 1.56
N MET A 9 -3.22 5.01 1.17
CA MET A 9 -2.84 5.29 -0.22
C MET A 9 -3.25 4.16 -1.17
N ALA A 10 -3.08 2.90 -0.75
CA ALA A 10 -3.53 1.75 -1.52
C ALA A 10 -5.05 1.79 -1.79
N LYS A 11 -5.83 2.05 -0.73
CA LYS A 11 -7.29 2.18 -0.83
C LYS A 11 -7.69 3.28 -1.81
N ASN A 12 -7.08 4.45 -1.71
CA ASN A 12 -7.36 5.57 -2.62
C ASN A 12 -7.05 5.22 -4.08
N CYS A 13 -5.91 4.54 -4.34
CA CYS A 13 -5.57 4.10 -5.68
C CYS A 13 -6.58 3.07 -6.23
N ALA A 14 -7.06 2.14 -5.41
CA ALA A 14 -8.08 1.18 -5.81
C ALA A 14 -9.43 1.86 -6.11
N GLU A 15 -9.90 2.76 -5.23
CA GLU A 15 -11.15 3.51 -5.44
C GLU A 15 -11.10 4.35 -6.72
N ARG A 16 -9.95 4.96 -7.03
CA ARG A 16 -9.76 5.70 -8.28
C ARG A 16 -9.69 4.79 -9.50
N ALA A 17 -9.19 3.57 -9.35
CA ALA A 17 -9.17 2.58 -10.42
C ALA A 17 -10.58 2.06 -10.72
N ASP A 18 -11.42 1.88 -9.71
CA ASP A 18 -12.81 1.42 -9.87
C ASP A 18 -13.70 2.44 -10.59
N ALA A 19 -13.37 3.74 -10.47
CA ALA A 19 -14.04 4.81 -11.20
C ALA A 19 -13.59 4.93 -12.68
N LEU A 20 -12.59 4.16 -13.12
CA LEU A 20 -12.10 4.17 -14.49
C LEU A 20 -12.57 2.94 -15.26
N GLU A 21 -12.79 3.12 -16.55
CA GLU A 21 -12.98 2.00 -17.46
C GLU A 21 -11.71 1.12 -17.54
N PRO A 22 -11.84 -0.19 -17.81
CA PRO A 22 -10.70 -1.05 -18.06
C PRO A 22 -9.75 -0.45 -19.10
N GLY A 23 -8.48 -0.32 -18.75
CA GLY A 23 -7.47 0.26 -19.62
C GLY A 23 -6.17 0.59 -18.89
N PRO A 24 -5.13 1.05 -19.62
CA PRO A 24 -3.79 1.21 -19.07
C PRO A 24 -3.74 2.10 -17.83
N LYS A 25 -4.55 3.16 -17.81
CA LYS A 25 -4.64 4.11 -16.69
C LYS A 25 -5.23 3.50 -15.43
N ARG A 26 -6.21 2.59 -15.57
CA ARG A 26 -6.76 1.81 -14.47
C ARG A 26 -5.71 0.83 -13.95
N ASP A 27 -5.03 0.14 -14.84
CA ASP A 27 -4.01 -0.86 -14.48
C ASP A 27 -2.83 -0.25 -13.74
N GLU A 28 -2.40 0.96 -14.12
CA GLU A 28 -1.38 1.71 -13.40
C GLU A 28 -1.79 2.05 -11.96
N LEU A 29 -3.06 2.44 -11.76
CA LEU A 29 -3.59 2.71 -10.42
C LEU A 29 -3.68 1.44 -9.58
N LEU A 30 -4.09 0.31 -10.19
CA LEU A 30 -4.11 -0.98 -9.50
C LEU A 30 -2.69 -1.45 -9.13
N LYS A 31 -1.70 -1.27 -10.01
CA LYS A 31 -0.29 -1.54 -9.70
C LYS A 31 0.21 -0.69 -8.53
N LYS A 32 -0.11 0.61 -8.51
CA LYS A 32 0.24 1.49 -7.39
C LYS A 32 -0.44 1.06 -6.08
N ALA A 33 -1.71 0.66 -6.14
CA ALA A 33 -2.43 0.15 -4.98
C ALA A 33 -1.72 -1.08 -4.39
N GLN A 34 -1.31 -2.02 -5.26
CA GLN A 34 -0.55 -3.21 -4.85
C GLN A 34 0.82 -2.86 -4.24
N GLN A 35 1.55 -1.91 -4.83
CA GLN A 35 2.83 -1.44 -4.29
C GLN A 35 2.66 -0.86 -2.88
N PHE A 36 1.65 -0.02 -2.67
CA PHE A 36 1.39 0.56 -1.36
C PHE A 36 0.96 -0.49 -0.32
N LEU A 37 0.17 -1.50 -0.70
CA LEU A 37 -0.11 -2.63 0.19
C LEU A 37 1.16 -3.40 0.56
N PHE A 38 2.07 -3.59 -0.39
CA PHE A 38 3.35 -4.24 -0.12
C PHE A 38 4.20 -3.42 0.86
N TYR A 39 4.31 -2.10 0.66
CA TYR A 39 5.03 -1.23 1.60
C TYR A 39 4.41 -1.25 3.00
N SER A 40 3.08 -1.21 3.11
CA SER A 40 2.40 -1.37 4.40
C SER A 40 2.79 -2.67 5.11
N LYS A 41 2.87 -3.78 4.38
CA LYS A 41 3.29 -5.08 4.93
C LYS A 41 4.76 -5.07 5.37
N VAL A 42 5.66 -4.50 4.57
CA VAL A 42 7.09 -4.40 4.90
C VAL A 42 7.30 -3.54 6.16
N GLU A 43 6.67 -2.38 6.22
CA GLU A 43 6.77 -1.48 7.38
C GLU A 43 6.20 -2.15 8.65
N ASN A 44 5.08 -2.87 8.54
CA ASN A 44 4.55 -3.67 9.66
C ASN A 44 5.52 -4.77 10.11
N TRP A 45 6.24 -5.38 9.17
CA TRP A 45 7.24 -6.38 9.51
C TRP A 45 8.45 -5.78 10.22
N VAL A 46 8.96 -4.65 9.72
CA VAL A 46 10.08 -3.90 10.35
C VAL A 46 9.71 -3.41 11.75
N ALA A 47 8.47 -2.98 11.95
CA ALA A 47 7.95 -2.56 13.25
C ALA A 47 7.66 -3.72 14.22
N SER A 48 7.85 -4.98 13.80
CA SER A 48 7.59 -6.14 14.65
C SER A 48 8.54 -6.17 15.85
N PRO A 49 8.05 -6.45 17.07
CA PRO A 49 8.88 -6.47 18.29
C PRO A 49 10.10 -7.39 18.20
N GLY A 50 10.02 -8.49 17.46
CA GLY A 50 11.13 -9.42 17.28
C GLY A 50 12.28 -8.91 16.39
N LEU A 51 12.08 -7.79 15.70
CA LEU A 51 13.08 -7.11 14.85
C LEU A 51 13.54 -5.78 15.44
N GLN A 52 12.88 -5.29 16.49
CA GLN A 52 13.33 -4.10 17.20
C GLN A 52 14.42 -4.48 18.20
N PRO A 53 15.47 -3.65 18.36
CA PRO A 53 16.50 -3.90 19.36
C PRO A 53 15.87 -3.91 20.77
N PRO A 54 16.34 -4.80 21.68
CA PRO A 54 15.92 -4.77 23.07
C PRO A 54 16.31 -3.44 23.73
N GLU A 55 15.52 -2.96 24.68
CA GLU A 55 15.87 -1.83 25.58
C GLU A 55 17.04 -2.18 26.52
#